data_AF-A0AA42L358-F1
#
_entry.id   AF-A0AA42L358-F1
#
_cell.length_a   1.000
_cell.length_b   1.000
_cell.length_c   1.000
_cell.angle_alpha   90.00
_cell.angle_beta   90.00
_cell.angle_gamma   90.00
#
_symmetry.space_group_name_H-M   'P 1'
#
loop_
_entity.id
_entity.type
_entity.pdbx_description
1 polymer ?
#
loop_
_entity_poly.entity_id
_entity_poly.type
_entity_poly.pdbx_seq_one_letter_code
_entity_poly.pdbx_strand_id
1 'polypeptide(L)'
;KTRTVQMLLMAGLALVFALLLLVALSVLVLIIFWDSYRLQAAIGLCLFYIGGSLFCAWRLHMLVSDESSPFSATLEELARDRERLLP
;
A
#
# COMPACT_ATOMS: atom_id res chain seq x y z
N LYS A 1 17.35 -3.56 16.26
CA LYS A 1 15.86 -3.58 16.30
C LYS A 1 15.23 -2.17 16.31
N THR A 2 15.76 -1.20 17.06
CA THR A 2 15.26 0.19 17.12
C THR A 2 15.22 0.92 15.77
N ARG A 3 16.22 0.67 14.90
CA ARG A 3 16.36 1.35 13.61
C ARG A 3 15.25 1.00 12.60
N THR A 4 14.85 -0.27 12.54
CA THR A 4 13.74 -0.73 11.68
C THR A 4 12.40 -0.15 12.13
N VAL A 5 12.17 -0.08 13.45
CA VAL A 5 10.96 0.53 14.01
C VAL A 5 10.91 2.04 13.68
N GLN A 6 12.02 2.76 13.81
CA GLN A 6 12.10 4.17 13.40
C GLN A 6 11.85 4.36 11.90
N MET A 7 12.38 3.48 11.05
CA MET A 7 12.13 3.53 9.60
C MET A 7 10.65 3.30 9.28
N LEU A 8 9.99 2.33 9.92
CA LEU A 8 8.56 2.08 9.75
C LEU A 8 7.70 3.25 10.25
N LEU A 9 8.07 3.86 11.38
CA LEU A 9 7.39 5.05 11.90
C LEU A 9 7.51 6.25 10.95
N MET A 10 8.70 6.51 10.42
CA MET A 10 8.92 7.57 9.43
C MET A 10 8.19 7.27 8.11
N ALA A 11 8.21 6.03 7.63
CA ALA A 11 7.49 5.63 6.44
C ALA A 11 5.97 5.77 6.63
N GLY A 12 5.44 5.37 7.78
CA GLY A 12 4.04 5.55 8.14
C GLY A 12 3.64 7.02 8.25
N LEU A 13 4.46 7.85 8.90
CA LEU A 13 4.22 9.29 8.99
C LEU A 13 4.26 9.97 7.61
N ALA A 14 5.23 9.61 6.78
CA ALA A 14 5.32 10.09 5.40
C ALA A 14 4.09 9.68 4.57
N LEU A 15 3.61 8.44 4.74
CA LEU A 15 2.38 7.95 4.11
C LEU A 15 1.16 8.78 4.54
N VAL A 16 1.02 9.07 5.84
CA VAL A 16 -0.07 9.90 6.37
C VAL A 16 -0.03 11.31 5.75
N PHE A 17 1.13 11.97 5.74
CA PHE A 17 1.28 13.28 5.11
C PHE A 17 0.97 13.25 3.61
N ALA A 18 1.38 12.21 2.90
CA ALA A 18 1.06 12.04 1.48
C ALA A 18 -0.45 11.90 1.25
N LEU A 19 -1.16 11.13 2.10
CA LEU A 19 -2.62 11.00 2.03
C LEU A 19 -3.33 12.33 2.33
N LEU A 20 -2.88 13.08 3.34
CA LEU A 20 -3.44 14.41 3.65
C LEU A 20 -3.23 15.40 2.49
N LEU A 21 -2.04 15.41 1.89
CA LEU A 21 -1.74 16.25 0.73
C LEU A 21 -2.63 15.87 -0.46
N LEU A 22 -2.85 14.58 -0.70
CA LEU A 22 -3.70 14.08 -1.77
C LEU A 22 -5.16 14.54 -1.61
N VAL A 23 -5.69 14.51 -0.38
CA VAL A 23 -7.01 15.05 -0.06
C VAL A 23 -7.04 16.56 -0.27
N ALA A 24 -6.03 17.29 0.18
CA ALA A 24 -5.95 18.74 -0.01
C ALA A 24 -5.91 19.13 -1.50
N LEU A 25 -5.12 18.42 -2.32
CA LEU A 25 -5.08 18.60 -3.77
C LEU A 25 -6.44 18.33 -4.42
N SER A 26 -7.15 17.31 -3.95
CA SER A 26 -8.49 16.98 -4.45
C SER A 26 -9.50 18.09 -4.17
N VAL A 27 -9.48 18.63 -2.96
CA VAL A 27 -10.31 19.78 -2.60
C VAL A 27 -9.93 21.00 -3.44
N LEU A 28 -8.63 21.24 -3.64
CA LEU A 28 -8.15 22.34 -4.48
C LEU A 28 -8.65 22.22 -5.93
N VAL A 29 -8.58 21.03 -6.52
CA VAL A 29 -9.11 20.76 -7.86
C VAL A 29 -10.62 21.05 -7.89
N LEU A 30 -11.37 20.57 -6.90
CA LEU A 30 -12.81 20.84 -6.83
C LEU A 30 -13.12 22.33 -6.70
N ILE A 31 -12.35 23.09 -5.92
CA ILE A 31 -12.50 24.54 -5.77
C ILE A 31 -12.21 25.27 -7.09
N ILE A 32 -11.13 24.91 -7.79
CA ILE A 32 -10.74 25.55 -9.06
C ILE A 32 -11.80 25.32 -10.14
N PHE A 33 -12.34 24.10 -10.24
CA PHE A 33 -13.29 23.72 -11.29
C PHE A 33 -14.77 23.82 -10.85
N TRP A 34 -15.02 24.44 -9.69
CA TRP A 34 -16.33 24.45 -9.03
C TRP A 34 -17.44 25.18 -9.78
N ASP A 35 -17.12 26.14 -10.64
CA ASP A 35 -18.16 27.03 -11.19
C ASP A 35 -18.78 26.48 -12.48
N SER A 36 -17.99 25.80 -13.33
CA SER A 36 -18.46 25.31 -14.64
C SER A 36 -18.34 23.80 -14.82
N TYR A 37 -17.44 23.13 -14.09
CA TYR A 37 -17.04 21.76 -14.40
C TYR A 37 -17.02 20.83 -13.17
N ARG A 38 -17.85 21.10 -12.15
CA ARG A 38 -17.93 20.31 -10.90
C ARG A 38 -17.99 18.81 -11.15
N LEU A 39 -18.85 18.40 -12.09
CA LEU A 39 -19.08 17.00 -12.39
C LEU A 39 -17.87 16.38 -13.12
N GLN A 40 -17.29 17.05 -14.13
CA GLN A 40 -16.08 16.54 -14.78
C GLN A 40 -14.89 16.47 -13.81
N ALA A 41 -14.73 17.46 -12.93
CA ALA A 41 -13.67 17.46 -11.92
C ALA A 41 -13.83 16.29 -10.94
N ALA A 42 -15.06 16.03 -10.48
CA ALA A 42 -15.35 14.87 -9.63
C ALA A 42 -15.09 13.53 -10.35
N ILE A 43 -15.54 13.40 -11.61
CA ILE A 43 -15.28 12.19 -12.42
C ILE A 43 -13.79 11.99 -12.65
N GLY A 44 -13.05 13.06 -12.95
CA GLY A 44 -11.59 13.03 -13.11
C GLY A 44 -10.87 12.56 -11.85
N LEU A 45 -11.28 13.06 -10.67
CA LEU A 45 -10.79 12.59 -9.38
C LEU A 45 -11.08 11.09 -9.16
N CYS A 46 -12.30 10.65 -9.47
CA CYS A 46 -12.67 9.24 -9.36
C CYS A 46 -11.78 8.35 -10.23
N LEU A 47 -11.58 8.72 -11.49
CA LEU A 47 -10.70 7.98 -12.40
C LEU A 47 -9.25 7.97 -11.90
N PHE A 48 -8.77 9.10 -11.40
CA PHE A 48 -7.43 9.19 -10.82
C PHE A 48 -7.26 8.27 -9.61
N TYR A 49 -8.24 8.25 -8.70
CA TYR A 49 -8.22 7.38 -7.53
C TYR A 49 -8.37 5.90 -7.86
N ILE A 50 -9.17 5.55 -8.87
CA ILE A 50 -9.24 4.18 -9.38
C ILE A 50 -7.86 3.76 -9.91
N GLY A 51 -7.21 4.60 -10.71
CA GLY A 51 -5.86 4.32 -11.22
C GLY A 51 -4.84 4.14 -10.10
N GLY A 52 -4.84 5.03 -9.11
CA GLY A 52 -3.99 4.91 -7.92
C GLY A 52 -4.28 3.65 -7.10
N SER A 53 -5.55 3.30 -6.91
CA SER A 53 -5.96 2.08 -6.20
C SER A 53 -5.51 0.81 -6.93
N LEU A 54 -5.69 0.74 -8.24
CA LEU A 54 -5.21 -0.38 -9.06
C LEU A 54 -3.68 -0.50 -8.99
N PHE A 55 -2.96 0.61 -9.07
CA PHE A 55 -1.50 0.61 -8.96
C PHE A 55 -1.04 0.10 -7.59
N CYS A 56 -1.64 0.60 -6.50
CA CYS A 56 -1.34 0.13 -5.15
C CYS A 56 -1.71 -1.34 -4.96
N ALA A 57 -2.88 -1.78 -5.44
CA ALA A 57 -3.30 -3.16 -5.37
C ALA A 57 -2.36 -4.08 -6.16
N TRP A 58 -1.91 -3.67 -7.34
CA TRP A 58 -0.96 -4.43 -8.12
C TRP A 58 0.43 -4.49 -7.47
N ARG A 59 0.92 -3.37 -6.93
CA ARG A 59 2.19 -3.31 -6.19
C ARG A 59 2.14 -4.17 -4.92
N LEU A 60 1.02 -4.13 -4.19
CA LEU A 60 0.78 -4.97 -3.03
C LEU A 60 0.69 -6.45 -3.44
N HIS A 61 -0.03 -6.75 -4.51
CA HIS A 61 -0.12 -8.11 -5.06
C HIS A 61 1.27 -8.62 -5.46
N MET A 62 2.11 -7.80 -6.08
CA MET A 62 3.51 -8.16 -6.38
C MET A 62 4.29 -8.43 -5.10
N LEU A 63 4.25 -7.55 -4.10
CA LEU A 63 4.95 -7.79 -2.82
C LEU A 63 4.49 -9.08 -2.13
N VAL A 64 3.17 -9.32 -2.09
CA VAL A 64 2.59 -10.51 -1.46
C VAL A 64 2.85 -11.78 -2.28
N SER A 65 2.89 -11.68 -3.62
CA SER A 65 3.15 -12.83 -4.49
C SER A 65 4.64 -13.17 -4.59
N ASP A 66 5.52 -12.18 -4.44
CA ASP A 66 6.97 -12.38 -4.33
C ASP A 66 7.33 -12.99 -2.96
N GLU A 67 6.46 -12.80 -1.96
CA GLU A 67 6.40 -13.55 -0.70
C GLU A 67 5.80 -14.96 -0.88
N SER A 68 6.43 -15.78 -1.72
CA SER A 68 6.56 -17.21 -1.42
C SER A 68 7.35 -17.37 -0.09
N SER A 69 6.60 -17.13 0.98
CA SER A 69 6.75 -17.41 2.40
C SER A 69 7.98 -16.81 3.12
N PRO A 70 7.81 -15.76 3.95
CA PRO A 70 8.80 -15.37 4.98
C PRO A 70 8.92 -16.44 6.09
N PHE A 71 8.09 -17.49 6.04
CA PHE A 71 8.15 -18.71 6.85
C PHE A 71 8.59 -19.93 6.01
N SER A 72 9.11 -19.78 4.79
CA SER A 72 9.64 -20.90 3.99
C SER A 72 10.80 -21.55 4.73
N ALA A 73 11.75 -20.74 5.20
CA ALA A 73 12.84 -21.18 6.06
C ALA A 73 12.34 -21.89 7.33
N THR A 74 11.28 -21.38 7.96
CA THR A 74 10.71 -21.99 9.19
C THR A 74 9.91 -23.25 8.91
N LEU A 75 9.18 -23.32 7.79
CA LEU A 75 8.45 -24.52 7.34
C LEU A 75 9.42 -25.62 6.90
N GLU A 76 10.55 -25.24 6.32
CA GLU A 76 11.62 -26.16 5.93
C GLU A 76 12.36 -26.70 7.17
N GLU A 77 12.53 -25.88 8.22
CA GLU A 77 12.93 -26.34 9.55
C GLU A 77 11.87 -27.27 10.19
N LEU A 78 10.58 -26.93 10.11
CA LEU A 78 9.49 -27.75 10.64
C LEU A 78 9.34 -29.10 9.92
N ALA A 79 9.55 -29.12 8.60
CA ALA A 79 9.54 -30.34 7.79
C ALA A 79 10.72 -31.27 8.14
N ARG A 80 11.90 -30.69 8.40
CA ARG A 80 13.08 -31.44 8.81
C ARG A 80 12.95 -32.01 10.22
N ASP A 81 12.28 -31.30 11.14
CA ASP A 81 11.94 -31.85 12.46
C ASP A 81 10.90 -32.98 12.37
N ARG A 82 9.95 -32.91 11.42
CA ARG A 82 8.97 -33.97 11.16
C ARG A 82 9.62 -35.28 10.69
N GLU A 83 10.59 -35.20 9.78
CA GLU A 83 11.34 -36.38 9.31
C GLU A 83 12.16 -37.05 10.43
N ARG A 84 12.57 -36.27 11.44
CA ARG A 84 13.30 -36.77 12.61
C ARG A 84 12.40 -37.33 13.71
N LEU A 85 11.12 -36.94 13.73
CA LEU A 85 10.13 -37.38 14.72
C LEU A 85 9.30 -38.59 14.28
N LEU A 86 9.39 -39.01 13.01
CA LEU A 86 8.82 -40.26 12.54
C LEU A 86 9.90 -41.36 12.59
N PRO A 87 9.69 -42.44 13.39
CA PRO A 87 10.62 -43.57 13.49
C PRO A 87 10.67 -44.42 12.22
#